data_AF-A0A2V9GJ98-F1
#
_entry.id   AF-A0A2V9GJ98-F1
#
_cell.length_a   1.000
_cell.length_b   1.000
_cell.length_c   1.000
_cell.angle_alpha   90.00
_cell.angle_beta   90.00
_cell.angle_gamma   90.00
#
_symmetry.space_group_name_H-M   'P 1'
#
loop_
_entity.id
_entity.type
_entity.pdbx_description
1 polymer ?
#
loop_
_entity_poly.entity_id
_entity_poly.type
_entity_poly.pdbx_seq_one_letter_code
_entity_poly.pdbx_strand_id
1 'polypeptide(L)'
;MRTTITLDGLLERLKKRAAESGTSVIGLIERAVRLVLQASAPQQRDRFDLVTFGEGGQFTTLNTDKTAALVEADDVERFGRQR
;
A
#
# COMPACT_ATOMS: atom_id res chain seq x y z
N MET A 1 -22.52 -4.90 -20.76
CA MET A 1 -23.69 -4.16 -21.32
C MET A 1 -23.16 -2.98 -22.11
N ARG A 2 -23.86 -2.59 -23.20
CA ARG A 2 -23.52 -1.40 -23.99
C ARG A 2 -24.53 -0.31 -23.67
N THR A 3 -24.04 0.84 -23.21
CA THR A 3 -24.86 1.99 -22.85
C THR A 3 -24.39 3.19 -23.64
N THR A 4 -25.33 3.96 -24.19
CA THR A 4 -25.02 5.23 -24.86
C THR A 4 -25.13 6.34 -23.82
N ILE A 5 -24.10 7.17 -23.71
CA ILE A 5 -24.06 8.33 -22.82
C ILE A 5 -23.78 9.58 -23.65
N THR A 6 -24.38 10.71 -23.26
CA THR A 6 -24.12 12.01 -23.88
C THR A 6 -23.02 12.73 -23.11
N LEU A 7 -22.05 13.31 -23.82
CA LEU A 7 -20.91 14.01 -23.24
C LEU A 7 -20.79 15.39 -23.87
N ASP A 8 -21.21 16.43 -23.14
CA ASP A 8 -21.21 17.79 -23.64
C ASP A 8 -19.80 18.40 -23.61
N GLY A 9 -19.27 18.75 -24.79
CA GLY A 9 -18.00 19.48 -24.92
C GLY A 9 -16.72 18.69 -24.56
N LEU A 10 -16.83 17.42 -24.15
CA LEU A 10 -15.70 16.62 -23.66
C LEU A 10 -15.16 15.60 -24.68
N LEU A 11 -15.91 15.33 -25.75
CA LEU A 11 -15.57 14.26 -26.70
C LEU A 11 -14.19 14.46 -27.35
N GLU A 12 -13.88 15.67 -27.80
CA GLU A 12 -12.59 15.97 -28.45
C GLU A 12 -11.40 15.83 -27.50
N ARG A 13 -11.58 16.24 -26.24
CA ARG A 13 -10.56 16.06 -25.20
C ARG A 13 -10.32 14.58 -24.89
N LEU A 14 -11.40 13.78 -24.83
CA LEU A 14 -11.30 12.34 -24.61
C LEU A 14 -10.61 11.62 -25.77
N LYS A 15 -10.91 11.99 -27.02
CA LYS A 15 -10.22 11.44 -28.20
C LYS A 15 -8.73 11.73 -28.16
N LYS A 16 -8.35 12.99 -27.88
CA LYS A 16 -6.94 13.38 -27.77
C LYS A 16 -6.23 12.56 -26.70
N ARG A 17 -6.82 12.48 -25.50
CA ARG A 17 -6.27 11.71 -24.37
C ARG A 17 -6.16 10.22 -24.67
N ALA A 18 -7.15 9.65 -25.36
CA ALA A 18 -7.16 8.25 -25.76
C ALA A 18 -6.04 7.95 -26.77
N ALA A 19 -5.84 8.83 -27.75
CA ALA A 19 -4.74 8.73 -28.72
C ALA A 19 -3.36 8.82 -28.04
N GLU A 20 -3.16 9.78 -27.14
CA GLU A 20 -1.93 9.92 -26.35
C GLU A 20 -1.65 8.68 -25.49
N SER A 21 -2.70 8.02 -24.99
CA SER A 21 -2.59 6.84 -24.13
C SER A 21 -2.60 5.51 -24.89
N GLY A 22 -2.62 5.54 -26.23
CA GLY A 22 -2.68 4.35 -27.09
C GLY A 22 -3.92 3.48 -26.87
N THR A 23 -5.07 4.08 -26.50
CA THR A 23 -6.31 3.37 -26.19
C THR A 23 -7.52 3.95 -26.92
N SER A 24 -8.66 3.27 -26.84
CA SER A 24 -9.92 3.78 -27.38
C SER A 24 -10.62 4.69 -26.36
N VAL A 25 -11.52 5.55 -26.83
CA VAL A 25 -12.35 6.39 -25.93
C VAL A 25 -13.14 5.53 -24.94
N ILE A 26 -13.66 4.38 -25.38
CA ILE A 26 -14.38 3.43 -24.52
C ILE A 26 -13.43 2.85 -23.46
N GLY A 27 -12.23 2.40 -23.86
CA GLY A 27 -11.26 1.85 -22.91
C GLY A 27 -10.79 2.88 -21.87
N LEU A 28 -10.67 4.15 -22.28
CA LEU A 28 -10.39 5.26 -21.38
C LEU A 28 -11.53 5.45 -20.36
N ILE A 29 -12.78 5.44 -20.81
CA ILE A 29 -13.97 5.57 -19.95
C ILE A 29 -14.06 4.39 -18.98
N GLU A 30 -13.85 3.15 -19.45
CA GLU A 30 -13.87 1.95 -18.61
C GLU A 30 -12.84 2.02 -17.47
N ARG A 31 -11.61 2.47 -17.76
CA ARG A 31 -10.59 2.68 -16.74
C ARG A 31 -10.99 3.75 -15.73
N ALA A 32 -11.51 4.87 -16.20
CA ALA A 32 -11.94 5.96 -15.33
C ALA A 32 -13.05 5.51 -14.38
N VAL A 33 -14.08 4.84 -14.92
CA VAL A 33 -15.20 4.30 -14.13
C VAL A 33 -14.69 3.28 -13.10
N ARG A 34 -13.79 2.37 -13.49
CA ARG A 34 -13.20 1.41 -12.56
C ARG A 34 -12.48 2.09 -11.40
N LEU A 35 -11.69 3.12 -11.68
CA LEU A 35 -10.98 3.87 -10.63
C LEU A 35 -11.94 4.57 -9.68
N VAL A 36 -13.01 5.18 -10.19
CA VAL A 36 -14.03 5.83 -9.36
C VAL A 36 -14.73 4.82 -8.46
N LEU A 37 -15.10 3.65 -8.99
CA LEU A 37 -15.74 2.59 -8.20
C LEU A 37 -14.83 2.01 -7.13
N GLN A 38 -13.52 1.86 -7.41
CA GLN A 38 -12.53 1.40 -6.44
C GLN A 38 -12.25 2.43 -5.34
N ALA A 39 -12.16 3.71 -5.72
CA ALA A 39 -11.94 4.82 -4.77
C ALA A 39 -13.15 5.06 -3.85
N SER A 40 -14.35 4.63 -4.27
CA SER A 40 -15.59 4.84 -3.52
C SER A 40 -15.84 3.79 -2.44
N ALA A 41 -14.99 2.75 -2.30
CA ALA A 41 -15.00 2.00 -1.07
C ALA A 41 -14.37 2.90 0.00
N PRO A 42 -15.12 3.42 0.99
CA PRO A 42 -14.45 3.87 2.19
C PRO A 42 -13.64 2.66 2.61
N GLN A 43 -12.33 2.83 2.73
CA GLN A 43 -11.52 1.92 3.51
C GLN A 43 -12.10 2.07 4.90
N GLN A 44 -13.13 1.27 5.20
CA GLN A 44 -13.58 1.04 6.55
C GLN A 44 -12.34 0.43 7.16
N ARG A 45 -11.53 1.30 7.77
CA ARG A 45 -10.49 0.90 8.67
C ARG A 45 -11.28 0.30 9.80
N ASP A 46 -11.67 -0.97 9.63
CA ASP A 46 -12.10 -1.78 10.74
C ASP A 46 -10.93 -1.69 11.70
N ARG A 47 -11.18 -0.92 12.75
CA ARG A 47 -10.22 -0.71 13.81
C ARG A 47 -10.03 -2.08 14.40
N PHE A 48 -8.95 -2.74 13.98
CA PHE A 48 -8.60 -4.03 14.48
C PHE A 48 -8.05 -3.82 15.89
N ASP A 49 -8.86 -4.17 16.88
CA ASP A 49 -8.38 -4.24 18.25
C ASP A 49 -7.55 -5.53 18.38
N LEU A 50 -6.23 -5.37 18.38
CA LEU A 50 -5.30 -6.46 18.65
C LEU A 50 -5.50 -6.88 20.12
N VAL A 51 -6.18 -8.00 20.34
CA VAL A 51 -6.30 -8.63 21.66
C VAL A 51 -4.91 -9.11 22.07
N THR A 52 -4.20 -8.31 22.86
CA THR A 52 -2.94 -8.69 23.48
C THR A 52 -3.22 -9.47 24.77
N PHE A 53 -2.32 -10.39 25.12
CA PHE A 53 -2.36 -11.13 26.39
C PHE A 53 -1.10 -10.79 27.20
N GLY A 54 -1.25 -10.67 28.53
CA GLY A 54 -0.18 -10.29 29.46
C GLY A 54 -0.25 -8.82 29.93
N GLU A 55 0.51 -8.47 30.98
CA GLU A 55 0.46 -7.14 31.64
C GLU A 55 1.08 -5.97 30.84
N GLY A 56 1.36 -6.16 29.55
CA GLY A 56 2.14 -5.20 28.77
C GLY A 56 3.62 -5.30 29.13
N GLY A 57 4.42 -5.84 28.21
CA GLY A 57 5.87 -5.90 28.39
C GLY A 57 6.49 -4.50 28.36
N GLN A 58 7.60 -4.32 29.06
CA GLN A 58 8.41 -3.12 28.88
C GLN A 58 8.94 -3.08 27.45
N PHE A 59 8.73 -1.96 26.76
CA PHE A 59 9.42 -1.71 25.50
C PHE A 59 10.92 -1.67 25.79
N THR A 60 11.64 -2.67 25.30
CA THR A 60 13.09 -2.68 25.36
C THR A 60 13.64 -1.55 24.50
N THR A 61 14.65 -0.83 25.00
CA THR A 61 15.39 0.16 24.21
C THR A 61 16.33 -0.50 23.19
N LEU A 62 16.42 -1.84 23.21
CA LEU A 62 17.21 -2.60 22.26
C LEU A 62 16.57 -2.52 20.88
N ASN A 63 17.33 -1.97 19.93
CA ASN A 63 16.93 -1.91 18.54
C ASN A 63 17.05 -3.31 17.91
N THR A 64 15.94 -4.04 17.84
CA THR A 64 15.84 -5.37 17.21
C THR A 64 16.07 -5.36 15.69
N ASP A 65 16.05 -4.22 15.01
CA ASP A 65 16.43 -4.14 13.59
C ASP A 65 17.95 -4.32 13.38
N LYS A 66 18.74 -4.30 14.46
CA LYS A 66 20.18 -4.56 14.46
C LYS A 66 20.54 -5.84 15.23
N THR A 67 19.75 -6.90 15.03
CA THR A 67 19.98 -8.22 15.65
C THR A 67 21.42 -8.71 15.51
N ALA A 68 22.07 -8.48 14.37
CA ALA A 68 23.48 -8.84 14.16
C ALA A 68 24.44 -8.22 15.19
N ALA A 69 24.27 -6.93 15.51
CA ALA A 69 25.12 -6.23 16.47
C ALA A 69 24.87 -6.69 17.92
N LEU A 70 23.66 -7.17 18.22
CA LEU A 70 23.34 -7.74 19.53
C LEU A 70 23.97 -9.12 19.71
N VAL A 71 23.99 -9.93 18.66
CA VAL A 71 24.61 -11.27 18.68
C VAL A 71 26.13 -11.17 18.72
N GLU A 72 26.75 -10.26 17.96
CA GLU A 72 28.20 -10.04 17.99
C GLU A 72 28.70 -9.59 19.37
N ALA A 73 27.94 -8.76 20.08
CA ALA A 73 28.28 -8.35 21.44
C ALA A 73 28.27 -9.53 22.43
N ASP A 74 27.26 -10.40 22.35
CA ASP A 74 27.15 -11.62 23.17
C ASP A 74 28.28 -12.62 22.85
N ASP A 75 28.61 -12.79 21.57
CA ASP A 75 29.70 -13.66 21.12
C ASP A 75 31.07 -13.19 21.65
N VAL A 76 31.34 -11.88 21.61
CA VAL A 76 32.57 -11.29 22.15
C VAL A 76 32.63 -11.43 23.67
N GLU A 77 31.52 -11.21 24.37
CA GLU A 77 31.46 -11.36 25.83
C GLU A 77 31.71 -12.81 26.26
N ARG A 78 31.12 -13.76 25.53
CA ARG A 78 31.10 -15.18 25.91
C ARG A 78 32.30 -15.97 25.42
N PHE A 79 32.87 -15.62 24.26
CA PHE A 79 33.95 -16.38 23.62
C PHE A 79 35.23 -15.54 23.39
N GLY A 80 35.19 -14.23 23.62
CA GLY A 80 36.36 -13.34 23.42
C GLY A 80 37.49 -13.49 24.44
N ARG A 81 37.27 -14.24 25.53
CA ARG A 81 38.32 -14.62 26.51
C ARG A 81 38.79 -16.06 26.30
N GLN A 82 39.34 -16.35 25.13
CA GLN A 82 40.29 -17.45 24.97
C GLN A 82 41.55 -16.93 24.30
N ARG A 83 42.50 -16.51 25.15
CA ARG A 83 43.93 -16.49 24.86
C ARG A 83 44.65 -17.09 26.05
#